data_AF-A0A838R9Y3-F1
#
_entry.id   AF-A0A838R9Y3-F1
#
_cell.length_a   1.000
_cell.length_b   1.000
_cell.length_c   1.000
_cell.angle_alpha   90.00
_cell.angle_beta   90.00
_cell.angle_gamma   90.00
#
_symmetry.space_group_name_H-M   'P 1'
#
loop_
_entity.id
_entity.type
_entity.pdbx_description
1 polymer ?
#
loop_
_entity_poly.entity_id
_entity_poly.type
_entity_poly.pdbx_seq_one_letter_code
_entity_poly.pdbx_strand_id
1 'polypeptide(L)'
;LNWHFALAWPFVITGLVYLGFLALSGQWRSLLFRPRDLGPAVQMQLYYLRLRKDHPPQGKHNALQKSAYTFIMMLGAIATLSGFAIYRPVQLGWLTTLFGGYELARYWHFVTVWLFVAFTLLHVALVFLVDPSSMRAIITGWYRGRFPSHD
;
A
#
# COMPACT_ATOMS: atom_id res chain seq x y z
N LEU A 1 -11.46 2.58 -22.43
CA LEU A 1 -9.99 2.71 -22.39
C LEU A 1 -9.53 4.13 -22.03
N ASN A 2 -10.09 5.18 -22.65
CA ASN A 2 -9.68 6.57 -22.41
C ASN A 2 -9.79 7.01 -20.93
N TRP A 3 -10.86 6.61 -20.24
CA TRP A 3 -11.03 6.91 -18.81
C TRP A 3 -9.99 6.24 -17.91
N HIS A 4 -9.54 5.03 -18.25
CA HIS A 4 -8.51 4.34 -17.48
C HIS A 4 -7.20 5.12 -17.53
N PHE A 5 -6.76 5.53 -18.72
CA PHE A 5 -5.54 6.34 -18.86
C PHE A 5 -5.68 7.74 -18.26
N ALA A 6 -6.86 8.36 -18.38
CA ALA A 6 -7.14 9.64 -17.74
C ALA A 6 -6.99 9.57 -16.21
N LEU A 7 -7.40 8.47 -15.58
CA LEU A 7 -7.26 8.26 -14.14
C LEU A 7 -5.88 7.70 -13.73
N ALA A 8 -5.21 7.00 -14.63
CA ALA A 8 -3.86 6.48 -14.41
C ALA A 8 -2.83 7.60 -14.24
N TRP A 9 -2.95 8.70 -14.99
CA TRP A 9 -2.00 9.81 -14.88
C TRP A 9 -1.98 10.49 -13.50
N PRO A 10 -3.13 10.90 -12.91
CA PRO A 10 -3.17 11.36 -11.53
C PRO A 10 -2.57 10.35 -10.54
N PHE A 11 -2.88 9.06 -10.69
CA PHE A 11 -2.32 8.01 -9.83
C PHE A 11 -0.78 7.98 -9.91
N VAL A 12 -0.22 7.99 -11.12
CA VAL A 12 1.23 7.97 -11.33
C VAL A 12 1.88 9.25 -10.81
N ILE A 13 1.32 10.42 -11.12
CA ILE A 13 1.88 11.71 -10.69
C ILE A 13 1.87 11.82 -9.17
N THR A 14 0.73 11.56 -8.51
CA THR A 14 0.63 11.60 -7.05
C THR A 14 1.54 10.57 -6.40
N GLY A 15 1.65 9.37 -6.97
CA GLY A 15 2.59 8.35 -6.52
C GLY A 15 4.05 8.81 -6.59
N LEU A 16 4.46 9.42 -7.71
CA LEU A 16 5.82 9.96 -7.88
C LEU A 16 6.11 11.10 -6.90
N VAL A 17 5.18 12.03 -6.71
CA VAL A 17 5.30 13.12 -5.74
C VAL A 17 5.46 12.55 -4.32
N TYR A 18 4.64 11.56 -3.96
CA TYR A 18 4.71 10.91 -2.66
C TYR A 18 6.05 10.18 -2.44
N LEU A 19 6.52 9.42 -3.43
CA LEU A 19 7.82 8.75 -3.36
C LEU A 19 8.98 9.75 -3.27
N GLY A 20 8.90 10.86 -4.01
CA GLY A 20 9.87 11.96 -3.94
C GLY A 20 9.90 12.60 -2.55
N PHE A 21 8.73 12.91 -1.99
CA PHE A 21 8.61 13.39 -0.61
C PHE A 21 9.22 12.40 0.38
N LEU A 22 8.96 11.11 0.22
CA LEU A 22 9.43 10.07 1.12
C LEU A 22 10.96 9.89 1.05
N ALA A 23 11.53 10.01 -0.14
CA ALA A 23 12.97 9.98 -0.37
C ALA A 23 13.67 11.20 0.25
N LEU A 24 13.15 12.40 0.03
CA LEU A 24 13.71 13.66 0.53
C LEU A 24 13.59 13.81 2.05
N SER A 25 12.45 13.43 2.62
CA SER A 25 12.19 13.54 4.06
C SER A 25 12.85 12.42 4.89
N GLY A 26 13.37 11.37 4.26
CA GLY A 26 13.92 10.19 4.95
C GLY A 26 12.88 9.35 5.69
N GLN A 27 11.60 9.70 5.60
CA GLN A 27 10.51 9.00 6.31
C GLN A 27 10.28 7.58 5.78
N TRP A 28 10.85 7.20 4.63
CA TRP A 28 10.80 5.82 4.15
C TRP A 28 11.31 4.81 5.19
N ARG A 29 12.25 5.22 6.05
CA ARG A 29 12.80 4.35 7.10
C ARG A 29 11.81 3.96 8.17
N SER A 30 10.78 4.78 8.42
CA SER A 30 9.74 4.51 9.41
C SER A 30 8.52 3.79 8.82
N LEU A 31 8.36 3.83 7.49
CA LEU A 31 7.25 3.19 6.77
C LEU A 31 7.61 1.80 6.22
N LEU A 32 8.85 1.57 5.78
CA LEU A 32 9.22 0.29 5.20
C LEU A 32 9.24 -0.82 6.25
N PHE A 33 8.61 -1.93 5.87
CA PHE A 33 8.61 -3.17 6.63
C PHE A 33 10.00 -3.80 6.57
N ARG A 34 10.61 -4.04 7.75
CA ARG A 34 11.92 -4.69 7.85
C ARG A 34 11.76 -6.10 8.44
N PRO A 35 12.72 -7.01 8.25
CA PRO A 35 12.64 -8.36 8.81
C PRO A 35 12.40 -8.40 10.33
N ARG A 36 12.91 -7.40 11.08
CA ARG A 36 12.66 -7.23 12.52
C ARG A 36 11.19 -6.94 12.89
N ASP A 37 10.40 -6.44 11.94
CA ASP A 37 8.98 -6.13 12.14
C ASP A 37 8.08 -7.38 11.94
N LEU A 38 8.61 -8.54 11.50
CA LEU A 38 7.87 -9.79 11.30
C LEU A 38 7.21 -10.32 12.58
N GLY A 39 7.97 -10.42 13.67
CA GLY A 39 7.46 -10.88 14.96
C GLY A 39 6.31 -9.99 15.48
N PRO A 40 6.52 -8.65 15.58
CA PRO A 40 5.48 -7.72 15.97
C PRO A 40 4.25 -7.71 15.03
N ALA A 41 4.43 -7.90 13.71
CA ALA A 41 3.31 -7.97 12.77
C ALA A 41 2.42 -9.19 13.01
N VAL A 42 3.02 -10.37 13.24
CA VAL A 42 2.26 -11.58 13.60
C VAL A 42 1.52 -11.39 14.92
N GLN A 43 2.18 -10.83 15.92
CA GLN A 43 1.56 -10.52 17.20
C GLN A 43 0.37 -9.56 17.06
N MET A 44 0.48 -8.58 16.17
CA MET A 44 -0.61 -7.65 15.90
C MET A 44 -1.77 -8.32 15.14
N GLN A 45 -1.45 -9.18 14.18
CA GLN A 45 -2.47 -9.95 13.46
C GLN A 45 -3.27 -10.83 14.43
N LEU A 46 -2.61 -11.47 15.40
CA LEU A 46 -3.25 -12.26 16.45
C LEU A 46 -4.16 -11.41 17.35
N TYR A 47 -3.75 -10.18 17.67
CA TYR A 47 -4.60 -9.23 18.40
C TYR A 47 -5.87 -8.88 17.61
N TYR A 48 -5.74 -8.58 16.31
CA TYR A 48 -6.91 -8.28 15.47
C TYR A 48 -7.84 -9.47 15.26
N LEU A 49 -7.29 -10.69 15.23
CA LEU A 49 -8.08 -11.92 15.21
C LEU A 49 -8.71 -12.26 16.58
N ARG A 50 -8.54 -11.40 17.60
CA ARG A 50 -8.98 -11.61 18.98
C ARG A 50 -8.39 -12.86 19.65
N LEU A 51 -7.31 -13.41 19.09
CA LEU A 51 -6.55 -14.53 19.63
C LEU A 51 -5.58 -14.06 20.74
N ARG A 52 -5.33 -12.76 20.82
CA ARG A 52 -4.55 -12.12 21.89
C ARG A 52 -5.34 -10.94 22.48
N LYS A 53 -5.32 -10.82 23.81
CA LYS A 53 -6.02 -9.76 24.55
C LYS A 53 -5.21 -8.47 24.66
N ASP A 54 -3.89 -8.58 24.73
CA ASP A 54 -3.01 -7.43 24.93
C ASP A 54 -2.56 -6.82 23.60
N HIS A 55 -2.72 -5.50 23.50
CA HIS A 55 -2.24 -4.73 22.37
C HIS A 55 -0.71 -4.61 22.44
N PRO A 56 0.05 -5.11 21.45
CA PRO A 56 1.50 -5.01 21.48
C PRO A 56 1.95 -3.53 21.42
N PRO A 57 3.07 -3.16 22.09
CA PRO A 57 3.59 -1.80 22.07
C PRO A 57 3.93 -1.37 20.63
N GLN A 58 3.54 -0.15 20.26
CA GLN A 58 3.68 0.37 18.89
C GLN A 58 4.41 1.70 18.93
N GLY A 59 5.33 1.90 17.99
CA GLY A 59 5.80 3.25 17.66
C GLY A 59 4.79 3.96 16.76
N LYS A 60 5.21 5.05 16.13
CA LYS A 60 4.38 5.88 15.22
C LYS A 60 3.57 5.09 14.18
N HIS A 61 4.11 3.97 13.68
CA HIS A 61 3.38 3.05 12.80
C HIS A 61 3.48 1.62 13.34
N ASN A 62 2.35 0.94 13.36
CA ASN A 62 2.26 -0.48 13.67
C ASN A 62 3.04 -1.31 12.64
N ALA A 63 3.64 -2.43 13.05
CA ALA A 63 4.30 -3.37 12.15
C ALA A 63 3.36 -3.89 11.04
N LEU A 64 2.07 -4.10 11.34
CA LEU A 64 1.08 -4.48 10.33
C LEU A 64 0.74 -3.32 9.36
N GLN A 65 0.78 -2.08 9.86
CA GLN A 65 0.61 -0.91 8.99
C GLN A 65 1.83 -0.74 8.07
N LYS A 66 3.05 -0.91 8.58
CA LYS A 66 4.27 -0.90 7.76
C LYS A 66 4.26 -1.96 6.66
N SER A 67 3.78 -3.18 6.98
CA SER A 67 3.63 -4.22 5.95
C SER A 67 2.60 -3.82 4.90
N ALA A 68 1.46 -3.24 5.31
CA ALA A 68 0.45 -2.74 4.39
C ALA A 68 1.00 -1.60 3.48
N TYR A 69 1.73 -0.64 4.03
CA TYR A 69 2.36 0.45 3.27
C TYR A 69 3.38 -0.09 2.25
N THR A 70 4.24 -1.01 2.69
CA THR A 70 5.26 -1.62 1.81
C THR A 70 4.59 -2.42 0.68
N PHE A 71 3.57 -3.20 1.02
CA PHE A 71 2.80 -3.99 0.07
C PHE A 71 2.11 -3.12 -0.96
N ILE A 72 1.40 -2.07 -0.55
CA ILE A 72 0.64 -1.22 -1.48
C ILE A 72 1.56 -0.36 -2.37
N MET A 73 2.71 0.09 -1.85
CA MET A 73 3.74 0.75 -2.68
C MET A 73 4.29 -0.19 -3.76
N MET A 74 4.58 -1.45 -3.40
CA MET A 74 5.05 -2.45 -4.35
C MET A 74 3.99 -2.76 -5.41
N LEU A 75 2.73 -2.96 -5.02
CA LEU A 75 1.63 -3.15 -5.97
C LEU A 75 1.46 -1.95 -6.90
N GLY A 76 1.55 -0.72 -6.37
CA GLY A 76 1.46 0.49 -7.18
C GLY A 76 2.57 0.57 -8.23
N ALA A 77 3.79 0.19 -7.86
CA ALA A 77 4.91 0.10 -8.80
C ALA A 77 4.68 -0.97 -9.88
N ILE A 78 4.26 -2.17 -9.50
CA ILE A 78 3.97 -3.26 -10.44
C ILE A 78 2.84 -2.87 -11.39
N ALA A 79 1.73 -2.32 -10.89
CA ALA A 79 0.60 -1.85 -11.70
C ALA A 79 1.04 -0.78 -12.70
N THR A 80 1.82 0.20 -12.26
CA THR A 80 2.31 1.28 -13.11
C THR A 80 3.22 0.76 -14.22
N LEU A 81 4.24 -0.03 -13.86
CA LEU A 81 5.22 -0.54 -14.81
C LEU A 81 4.60 -1.52 -15.81
N SER A 82 3.77 -2.46 -15.35
CA SER A 82 3.04 -3.37 -16.23
C SER A 82 2.04 -2.62 -17.13
N GLY A 83 1.39 -1.57 -16.60
CA GLY A 83 0.49 -0.70 -17.37
C GLY A 83 1.22 0.03 -18.51
N PHE A 84 2.41 0.57 -18.24
CA PHE A 84 3.25 1.17 -19.28
C PHE A 84 3.71 0.15 -20.32
N ALA A 85 4.10 -1.06 -19.90
CA ALA A 85 4.48 -2.15 -20.81
C ALA A 85 3.34 -2.49 -21.80
N ILE A 86 2.09 -2.53 -21.31
CA ILE A 86 0.92 -2.83 -22.14
C ILE A 86 0.51 -1.63 -23.01
N TYR A 87 0.70 -0.40 -22.51
CA TYR A 87 0.30 0.81 -23.22
C TYR A 87 1.15 1.07 -24.48
N ARG A 88 2.46 0.82 -24.40
CA ARG A 88 3.41 1.07 -25.51
C ARG A 88 4.39 -0.10 -25.68
N PRO A 89 3.94 -1.31 -26.05
CA PRO A 89 4.77 -2.50 -26.05
C PRO A 89 5.93 -2.45 -27.04
N VAL A 90 5.78 -1.74 -28.16
CA VAL A 90 6.86 -1.57 -29.15
C VAL A 90 7.91 -0.56 -28.69
N GLN A 91 7.48 0.58 -28.12
CA GLN A 91 8.41 1.62 -27.64
C GLN A 91 9.09 1.21 -26.32
N LEU A 92 8.37 0.45 -25.48
CA LEU A 92 8.82 -0.08 -24.20
C LEU A 92 9.02 -1.60 -24.26
N GLY A 93 9.60 -2.09 -25.35
CA GLY A 93 9.86 -3.51 -25.56
C GLY A 93 10.71 -4.12 -24.44
N TRP A 94 11.72 -3.37 -23.96
CA TRP A 94 12.57 -3.78 -22.84
C TRP A 94 11.81 -3.96 -21.52
N LEU A 95 10.74 -3.19 -21.30
CA LEU A 95 9.90 -3.32 -20.11
C LEU A 95 8.95 -4.51 -20.25
N THR A 96 8.45 -4.72 -21.47
CA THR A 96 7.62 -5.87 -21.80
C THR A 96 8.39 -7.18 -21.63
N THR A 97 9.66 -7.24 -22.04
CA THR A 97 10.51 -8.41 -21.81
C THR A 97 10.82 -8.64 -20.33
N LEU A 98 10.98 -7.59 -19.53
CA LEU A 98 11.17 -7.70 -18.08
C LEU A 98 9.99 -8.42 -17.39
N PHE A 99 8.76 -8.19 -17.86
CA PHE A 99 7.56 -8.88 -17.37
C PHE A 99 7.34 -10.26 -18.00
N GLY A 100 8.24 -10.75 -18.85
CA GLY A 100 8.14 -12.05 -19.53
C GLY A 100 7.37 -12.01 -20.86
N GLY A 101 7.15 -10.83 -21.43
CA GLY A 101 6.41 -10.64 -22.68
C GLY A 101 5.06 -9.96 -22.47
N TYR A 102 4.38 -9.65 -23.58
CA TYR A 102 3.14 -8.87 -23.56
C TYR A 102 2.00 -9.58 -22.82
N GLU A 103 1.85 -10.88 -23.01
CA GLU A 103 0.79 -11.66 -22.37
C GLU A 103 1.00 -11.76 -20.85
N LEU A 104 2.24 -12.03 -20.42
CA LEU A 104 2.57 -12.06 -18.99
C LEU A 104 2.46 -10.66 -18.36
N ALA A 105 2.86 -9.59 -19.05
CA ALA A 105 2.66 -8.23 -18.57
C ALA A 105 1.17 -7.92 -18.30
N ARG A 106 0.27 -8.36 -19.20
CA ARG A 106 -1.18 -8.26 -18.99
C ARG A 106 -1.62 -9.05 -17.77
N TYR A 107 -1.17 -10.29 -17.64
CA TYR A 107 -1.50 -11.13 -16.49
C TYR A 107 -1.08 -10.47 -15.16
N TRP A 108 0.17 -10.01 -15.07
CA TRP A 108 0.67 -9.29 -13.88
C TRP A 108 -0.14 -8.04 -13.57
N HIS A 109 -0.50 -7.26 -14.59
CA HIS A 109 -1.33 -6.07 -14.40
C HIS A 109 -2.71 -6.43 -13.84
N PHE A 110 -3.39 -7.42 -14.42
CA PHE A 110 -4.71 -7.87 -13.96
C PHE A 110 -4.67 -8.45 -12.54
N VAL A 111 -3.68 -9.29 -12.23
CA VAL A 111 -3.50 -9.82 -10.87
C VAL A 111 -3.30 -8.68 -9.88
N THR A 112 -2.48 -7.68 -10.23
CA THR A 112 -2.24 -6.50 -9.38
C THR A 112 -3.52 -5.71 -9.13
N VAL A 113 -4.39 -5.54 -10.13
CA VAL A 113 -5.70 -4.89 -9.97
C VAL A 113 -6.58 -5.65 -8.97
N TRP A 114 -6.66 -6.99 -9.07
CA TRP A 114 -7.42 -7.80 -8.13
C TRP A 114 -6.87 -7.72 -6.70
N LEU A 115 -5.54 -7.70 -6.54
CA LEU A 115 -4.90 -7.50 -5.24
C LEU A 115 -5.22 -6.11 -4.67
N PHE A 116 -5.23 -5.05 -5.49
CA PHE A 116 -5.67 -3.71 -5.08
C PHE A 116 -7.12 -3.70 -4.59
N VAL A 117 -8.02 -4.37 -5.31
CA VAL A 117 -9.44 -4.47 -4.91
C VAL A 117 -9.55 -5.21 -3.58
N ALA A 118 -8.93 -6.38 -3.45
CA ALA A 118 -8.97 -7.17 -2.22
C ALA A 118 -8.37 -6.41 -1.03
N PHE A 119 -7.21 -5.77 -1.21
CA PHE A 119 -6.59 -4.92 -0.20
C PHE A 119 -7.51 -3.77 0.22
N THR A 120 -8.12 -3.08 -0.74
CA THR A 120 -9.00 -1.94 -0.46
C THR A 120 -10.21 -2.36 0.37
N LEU A 121 -10.87 -3.46 -0.01
CA LEU A 121 -12.03 -3.99 0.72
C LEU A 121 -11.64 -4.39 2.15
N LEU A 122 -10.55 -5.15 2.31
CA LEU A 122 -10.06 -5.57 3.61
C LEU A 122 -9.64 -4.36 4.48
N HIS A 123 -8.90 -3.42 3.90
CA HIS A 123 -8.41 -2.24 4.60
C HIS A 123 -9.56 -1.38 5.12
N VAL A 124 -10.55 -1.08 4.27
CA VAL A 124 -11.72 -0.29 4.66
C VAL A 124 -12.54 -1.03 5.73
N ALA A 125 -12.74 -2.35 5.57
CA ALA A 125 -13.41 -3.15 6.59
C ALA A 125 -12.69 -3.08 7.94
N LEU A 126 -11.36 -3.20 7.97
CA LEU A 126 -10.56 -3.09 9.19
C LEU A 126 -10.66 -1.71 9.83
N VAL A 127 -10.66 -0.64 9.04
CA VAL A 127 -10.85 0.72 9.55
C VAL A 127 -12.17 0.84 10.31
N PHE A 128 -13.28 0.31 9.77
CA PHE A 128 -14.57 0.36 10.45
C PHE A 128 -14.70 -0.62 11.61
N LEU A 129 -14.08 -1.80 11.54
CA LEU A 129 -14.20 -2.83 12.58
C LEU A 129 -13.30 -2.55 13.80
N VAL A 130 -12.13 -1.97 13.57
CA VAL A 130 -11.12 -1.78 14.62
C VAL A 130 -11.16 -0.38 15.18
N ASP A 131 -11.15 0.64 14.31
CA ASP A 131 -11.00 2.02 14.74
C ASP A 131 -11.69 3.02 13.79
N PRO A 132 -13.01 3.19 13.89
CA PRO A 132 -13.75 4.16 13.09
C PRO A 132 -13.28 5.61 13.27
N SER A 133 -12.65 5.93 14.41
CA SER A 133 -12.16 7.28 14.68
C SER A 133 -10.98 7.66 13.79
N SER A 134 -10.25 6.65 13.28
CA SER A 134 -9.16 6.85 12.32
C SER A 134 -9.63 7.47 11.00
N MET A 135 -10.85 7.17 10.52
CA MET A 135 -11.40 7.83 9.33
C MET A 135 -11.53 9.34 9.51
N ARG A 136 -11.98 9.77 10.69
CA ARG A 136 -12.11 11.21 10.99
C ARG A 136 -10.74 11.86 11.06
N ALA A 137 -9.78 11.18 11.67
CA ALA A 137 -8.40 11.68 11.79
C ALA A 137 -7.72 11.88 10.43
N ILE A 138 -8.02 11.04 9.43
CA ILE A 138 -7.50 11.23 8.06
C ILE A 138 -7.99 12.55 7.45
N ILE A 139 -9.23 12.97 7.76
CA ILE A 139 -9.82 14.19 7.20
C ILE A 139 -9.43 15.42 8.03
N THR A 140 -9.46 15.32 9.36
CA THR A 140 -9.28 16.46 10.26
C THR A 140 -7.82 16.69 10.66
N GLY A 141 -6.95 15.69 10.50
CA GLY A 141 -5.58 15.70 10.99
C GLY A 141 -5.44 15.44 12.49
N TRP A 142 -6.55 15.27 13.23
CA TRP A 142 -6.54 15.09 14.69
C TRP A 142 -7.12 13.73 15.08
N TYR A 143 -6.32 12.91 15.76
CA TYR A 143 -6.78 11.63 16.30
C TYR A 143 -7.38 11.79 17.69
N ARG A 144 -8.64 11.36 17.84
CA ARG A 144 -9.34 11.25 19.14
C ARG A 144 -10.00 9.88 19.23
N GLY A 145 -9.19 8.86 19.50
CA GLY A 145 -9.60 7.46 19.39
C GLY A 145 -9.03 6.56 20.47
N ARG A 146 -9.30 5.26 20.31
CA ARG A 146 -8.99 4.20 21.28
C ARG A 146 -7.47 3.99 21.49
N PHE A 147 -6.64 4.36 20.51
CA PHE A 147 -5.20 4.15 20.55
C PHE A 147 -4.47 5.51 20.57
N PRO A 148 -4.24 6.11 21.75
CA PRO A 148 -3.53 7.39 21.83
C PRO A 148 -2.16 7.28 21.16
N SER A 149 -1.88 8.20 20.23
CA SER A 149 -0.55 8.36 19.65
C SER A 149 0.35 8.92 20.75
N HIS A 150 1.23 8.08 21.30
CA HIS A 150 2.35 8.54 22.12
C HIS A 150 3.42 9.10 21.18
N ASP A 151 3.19 10.32 20.69
CA ASP A 151 4.25 11.16 20.13
C ASP A 151 4.98 11.90 21.27
#